data_AF-A0A1S2YLS0-F1
#
_entry.id   AF-A0A1S2YLS0-F1
#
_cell.length_a   1.000
_cell.length_b   1.000
_cell.length_c   1.000
_cell.angle_alpha   90.00
_cell.angle_beta   90.00
_cell.angle_gamma   90.00
#
_symmetry.space_group_name_H-M   'P 1'
#
loop_
_entity.id
_entity.type
_entity.pdbx_description
1 polymer ?
#
loop_
_entity_poly.entity_id
_entity_poly.type
_entity_poly.pdbx_seq_one_letter_code
_entity_poly.pdbx_strand_id
1 'polypeptide(L)'
;MVLGLQAVTTLDARQIDDISCSEAIVLLVPCVPFLTGLGQPTPSTSCCEGAQNLNQKADTTQVRRDVCECLKGASMKFGVNPDKTKQLPQLCNISLSFTLDPNIDCNTIP
;
A
#
# COMPACT_ATOMS: atom_id res chain seq x y z
N MET A 1 -2.00 39.90 -32.85
CA MET A 1 -0.85 40.28 -31.99
C MET A 1 -1.39 40.23 -30.58
N VAL A 2 -1.39 39.09 -29.89
CA VAL A 2 -0.24 38.53 -29.16
C VAL A 2 -0.21 37.01 -29.36
N LEU A 3 0.96 36.49 -29.69
CA LEU A 3 1.27 35.06 -29.77
C LEU A 3 1.39 34.51 -28.34
N GLY A 4 0.62 33.48 -28.03
CA GLY A 4 0.71 32.77 -26.77
C GLY A 4 -0.06 31.46 -26.84
N LEU A 5 0.45 30.51 -27.64
CA LEU A 5 0.03 29.10 -27.54
C LEU A 5 0.48 28.58 -26.17
N GLN A 6 -0.36 28.79 -25.16
CA GLN A 6 -0.36 27.93 -24.00
C GLN A 6 -1.13 26.70 -24.47
N ALA A 7 -0.41 25.65 -24.82
CA ALA A 7 -1.01 24.34 -24.90
C ALA A 7 -1.70 24.12 -23.55
N VAL A 8 -3.03 24.17 -23.56
CA VAL A 8 -3.81 23.52 -22.52
C VAL A 8 -3.50 22.04 -22.75
N THR A 9 -2.36 21.59 -22.22
CA THR A 9 -2.10 20.18 -22.06
C THR A 9 -3.30 19.73 -21.27
N THR A 10 -4.12 18.89 -21.90
CA THR A 10 -5.12 18.13 -21.21
C THR A 10 -4.50 17.74 -19.88
N LEU A 11 -5.14 18.09 -18.76
CA LEU A 11 -5.03 17.21 -17.62
C LEU A 11 -5.63 15.90 -18.12
N ASP A 12 -4.84 15.13 -18.86
CA ASP A 12 -4.72 13.71 -18.65
C ASP A 12 -4.28 13.56 -17.19
N ALA A 13 -5.22 13.84 -16.28
CA ALA A 13 -5.48 12.85 -15.27
C ALA A 13 -5.78 11.58 -16.06
N ARG A 14 -4.72 10.86 -16.44
CA ARG A 14 -4.83 9.42 -16.45
C ARG A 14 -5.19 9.11 -15.01
N GLN A 15 -6.50 9.07 -14.75
CA GLN A 15 -7.03 8.18 -13.76
C GLN A 15 -6.50 6.81 -14.18
N ILE A 16 -5.32 6.46 -13.66
CA ILE A 16 -5.06 5.07 -13.36
C ILE A 16 -5.92 4.88 -12.13
N ASP A 17 -7.18 4.50 -12.37
CA ASP A 17 -8.07 3.98 -11.34
C ASP A 17 -7.24 3.00 -10.54
N ASP A 18 -6.90 3.34 -9.28
CA ASP A 18 -6.55 2.34 -8.28
C ASP A 18 -6.26 2.89 -6.86
N ILE A 19 -5.00 3.25 -6.56
CA ILE A 19 -4.54 3.80 -5.29
C ILE A 19 -3.15 4.42 -5.50
N SER A 20 -2.92 5.62 -4.94
CA SER A 20 -1.56 6.19 -4.98
C SER A 20 -0.65 5.57 -3.91
N CYS A 21 0.66 5.58 -4.11
CA CYS A 21 1.62 5.11 -3.10
C CYS A 21 1.45 5.85 -1.76
N SER A 22 1.24 7.16 -1.81
CA SER A 22 0.98 7.99 -0.61
C SER A 22 -0.29 7.54 0.12
N GLU A 23 -1.36 7.26 -0.63
CA GLU A 23 -2.62 6.77 -0.07
C GLU A 23 -2.45 5.37 0.54
N ALA A 24 -1.75 4.46 -0.13
CA ALA A 24 -1.43 3.12 0.38
C ALA A 24 -0.67 3.19 1.72
N ILE A 25 0.33 4.08 1.80
CA ILE A 25 1.08 4.31 3.04
C ILE A 25 0.16 4.86 4.14
N VAL A 26 -0.68 5.86 3.82
CA VAL A 26 -1.60 6.47 4.78
C VAL A 26 -2.58 5.44 5.37
N LEU A 27 -3.11 4.52 4.55
CA LEU A 27 -3.97 3.42 5.03
C LEU A 27 -3.26 2.53 6.05
N LEU A 28 -1.94 2.34 5.92
CA LEU A 28 -1.14 1.49 6.81
C LEU A 28 -0.46 2.24 7.96
N VAL A 29 -0.57 3.58 8.05
CA VAL A 29 -0.03 4.35 9.18
C VAL A 29 -0.46 3.80 10.55
N PRO A 30 -1.75 3.43 10.77
CA PRO A 30 -2.18 2.86 12.05
C PRO A 30 -1.51 1.51 12.37
N CYS A 31 -1.00 0.81 11.36
CA CYS A 31 -0.31 -0.47 11.53
C CYS A 31 1.14 -0.35 11.95
N VAL A 32 1.78 0.82 11.77
CA VAL A 32 3.21 1.01 11.99
C VAL A 32 3.70 0.50 13.36
N PRO A 33 3.04 0.79 14.50
CA PRO A 33 3.49 0.28 15.79
C PRO A 33 3.52 -1.26 15.86
N PHE A 34 2.51 -1.92 15.29
CA PHE A 34 2.47 -3.38 15.23
C PHE A 34 3.50 -3.94 14.23
N LEU A 35 3.56 -3.37 13.03
CA LEU A 35 4.45 -3.81 11.94
C LEU A 35 5.93 -3.67 12.28
N THR A 36 6.30 -2.68 13.09
CA THR A 36 7.69 -2.50 13.58
C THR A 36 8.00 -3.31 14.83
N GLY A 37 6.99 -3.91 15.47
CA GLY A 37 7.14 -4.61 16.74
C GLY A 37 7.39 -3.70 17.94
N LEU A 38 7.21 -2.38 17.79
CA LEU A 38 7.39 -1.38 18.84
C LEU A 38 6.10 -1.05 19.60
N GLY A 39 4.96 -1.56 19.13
CA GLY A 39 3.64 -1.38 19.72
C GLY A 39 3.07 -2.64 20.38
N GLN A 40 1.74 -2.70 20.45
CA GLN A 40 1.03 -3.86 21.01
C GLN A 40 1.26 -5.13 20.16
N PRO A 41 1.18 -6.32 20.78
CA PRO A 41 1.39 -7.59 20.07
C PRO A 41 0.30 -7.88 19.04
N THR A 42 -0.84 -7.20 19.11
CA THR A 42 -1.96 -7.30 18.17
C THR A 42 -2.18 -5.99 17.42
N PRO A 43 -2.60 -6.03 16.14
CA PRO A 43 -2.97 -4.84 15.39
C PRO A 43 -4.19 -4.15 16.00
N SER A 44 -4.28 -2.83 15.86
CA SER A 44 -5.48 -2.07 16.22
C SER A 44 -6.61 -2.32 15.22
N THR A 45 -7.85 -2.02 15.61
CA THR A 45 -9.00 -2.03 14.68
C THR A 45 -8.75 -1.16 13.45
N SER A 46 -8.23 0.05 13.65
CA SER A 46 -7.89 0.98 12.57
C SER A 46 -6.80 0.46 11.64
N CYS A 47 -5.85 -0.32 12.16
CA CYS A 47 -4.86 -0.99 11.32
C CYS A 47 -5.52 -2.05 10.42
N CYS A 48 -6.38 -2.88 11.01
CA CYS A 48 -7.09 -3.92 10.25
C CYS A 48 -8.02 -3.34 9.18
N GLU A 49 -8.74 -2.26 9.50
CA GLU A 49 -9.55 -1.51 8.53
C GLU A 49 -8.69 -0.93 7.40
N GLY A 50 -7.55 -0.34 7.74
CA GLY A 50 -6.58 0.17 6.76
C GLY A 50 -6.05 -0.91 5.81
N ALA A 51 -5.64 -2.05 6.36
CA ALA A 51 -5.17 -3.19 5.58
C ALA A 51 -6.28 -3.79 4.68
N GLN A 52 -7.52 -3.86 5.18
CA GLN A 52 -8.67 -4.32 4.40
C GLN A 52 -9.01 -3.35 3.26
N ASN A 53 -8.97 -2.04 3.51
CA ASN A 53 -9.21 -1.01 2.50
C ASN A 53 -8.11 -1.02 1.43
N LEU A 54 -6.85 -1.20 1.83
CA LEU A 54 -5.76 -1.37 0.89
C LEU A 54 -5.99 -2.58 -0.02
N ASN A 55 -6.43 -3.71 0.55
CA ASN A 55 -6.72 -4.91 -0.23
C ASN A 55 -7.90 -4.75 -1.20
N GLN A 56 -8.93 -3.99 -0.81
CA GLN A 56 -10.07 -3.70 -1.69
C GLN A 56 -9.69 -2.78 -2.84
N LYS A 57 -8.82 -1.81 -2.57
CA LYS A 57 -8.29 -0.92 -3.59
C LYS A 57 -7.32 -1.62 -4.51
N ALA A 58 -6.54 -2.58 -4.01
CA ALA A 58 -5.56 -3.30 -4.81
C ALA A 58 -6.20 -4.42 -5.68
N ASP A 59 -7.14 -4.06 -6.56
CA ASP A 59 -8.07 -5.01 -7.19
C ASP A 59 -7.53 -5.68 -8.46
N THR A 60 -6.63 -5.02 -9.20
CA THR A 60 -5.97 -5.59 -10.39
C THR A 60 -4.54 -6.06 -10.10
N THR A 61 -4.03 -6.94 -10.97
CA THR A 61 -2.64 -7.43 -10.90
C THR A 61 -1.63 -6.30 -10.93
N GLN A 62 -1.75 -5.38 -11.90
CA GLN A 62 -0.79 -4.29 -12.10
C GLN A 62 -0.66 -3.44 -10.84
N VAL A 63 -1.81 -3.14 -10.27
CA VAL A 63 -2.00 -2.39 -9.04
C VAL A 63 -1.36 -3.04 -7.82
N ARG A 64 -1.57 -4.35 -7.64
CA ARG A 64 -0.98 -5.07 -6.50
C ARG A 64 0.54 -5.02 -6.56
N ARG A 65 1.11 -5.04 -7.77
CA ARG A 65 2.55 -4.86 -8.00
C ARG A 65 3.02 -3.45 -7.68
N ASP A 66 2.27 -2.44 -8.12
CA ASP A 66 2.59 -1.03 -7.86
C ASP A 66 2.53 -0.71 -6.34
N VAL A 67 1.52 -1.22 -5.64
CA VAL A 67 1.41 -1.16 -4.18
C VAL A 67 2.57 -1.89 -3.50
N CYS A 68 2.94 -3.08 -3.99
CA CYS A 68 4.07 -3.83 -3.45
C CYS A 68 5.38 -3.03 -3.54
N GLU A 69 5.71 -2.48 -4.72
CA GLU A 69 6.93 -1.70 -4.92
C GLU A 69 6.95 -0.45 -4.02
N CYS A 70 5.81 0.24 -3.91
CA CYS A 70 5.64 1.35 -2.98
C CYS A 70 5.93 0.94 -1.52
N LEU A 71 5.29 -0.12 -1.04
CA LEU A 71 5.39 -0.56 0.35
C LEU A 71 6.75 -1.15 0.69
N LYS A 72 7.46 -1.72 -0.29
CA LYS A 72 8.84 -2.20 -0.13
C LYS A 72 9.77 -1.06 0.28
N GLY A 73 9.71 0.06 -0.43
CA GLY A 73 10.47 1.26 -0.09
C GLY A 73 10.12 1.82 1.30
N ALA A 74 8.84 1.89 1.62
CA ALA A 74 8.37 2.36 2.92
C ALA A 74 8.82 1.43 4.07
N SER A 75 8.73 0.11 3.87
CA SER A 75 9.05 -0.89 4.89
C SER A 75 10.50 -0.79 5.37
N MET A 76 11.44 -0.57 4.45
CA MET A 76 12.85 -0.35 4.79
C MET A 76 13.04 0.93 5.61
N LYS A 77 12.34 2.01 5.25
CA LYS A 77 12.44 3.31 5.94
C LYS A 77 11.85 3.28 7.35
N PHE A 78 10.76 2.55 7.56
CA PHE A 78 10.10 2.46 8.85
C PHE A 78 10.64 1.32 9.75
N GLY A 79 11.52 0.45 9.24
CA GLY A 79 12.02 -0.69 10.00
C GLY A 79 10.93 -1.75 10.26
N VAL A 80 10.10 -2.01 9.26
CA VAL A 80 9.03 -3.02 9.35
C VAL A 80 9.64 -4.40 9.54
N ASN A 81 9.10 -5.14 10.52
CA ASN A 81 9.44 -6.52 10.80
C ASN A 81 8.66 -7.46 9.84
N PRO A 82 9.35 -8.23 8.98
CA PRO A 82 8.69 -9.14 8.03
C PRO A 82 7.82 -10.22 8.69
N ASP A 83 8.13 -10.63 9.93
CA ASP A 83 7.31 -11.62 10.63
C ASP A 83 5.98 -11.01 11.09
N LYS A 84 5.96 -9.72 11.40
CA LYS A 84 4.73 -8.99 11.76
C LYS A 84 3.83 -8.80 10.55
N THR A 85 4.37 -8.55 9.37
CA THR A 85 3.56 -8.42 8.15
C THR A 85 2.86 -9.73 7.79
N LYS A 86 3.52 -10.88 8.01
CA LYS A 86 2.93 -12.22 7.82
C LYS A 86 1.83 -12.55 8.83
N GLN A 87 1.91 -12.02 10.04
CA GLN A 87 0.90 -12.21 11.09
C GLN A 87 -0.34 -11.32 10.89
N LEU A 88 -0.18 -10.17 10.23
CA LEU A 88 -1.24 -9.18 10.09
C LEU A 88 -2.56 -9.75 9.53
N PRO A 89 -2.57 -10.54 8.43
CA PRO A 89 -3.83 -11.00 7.84
C PRO A 89 -4.61 -11.92 8.78
N GLN A 90 -3.91 -12.83 9.47
CA GLN A 90 -4.52 -13.74 10.44
C GLN A 90 -5.08 -13.00 11.65
N LEU A 91 -4.31 -12.06 12.22
CA LEU A 91 -4.74 -11.30 13.39
C LEU A 91 -5.87 -10.31 13.09
N CYS A 92 -5.95 -9.81 11.87
CA CYS A 92 -7.04 -8.96 11.41
C CYS A 92 -8.22 -9.75 10.84
N ASN A 93 -8.12 -11.07 10.72
CA ASN A 93 -9.12 -11.93 10.08
C ASN A 93 -9.50 -11.45 8.66
N ILE A 94 -8.50 -11.07 7.86
CA ILE A 94 -8.67 -10.61 6.48
C ILE A 94 -8.06 -11.61 5.50
N SER A 95 -8.75 -11.83 4.38
CA SER A 95 -8.23 -12.62 3.25
C SER A 95 -7.60 -11.68 2.23
N LEU A 96 -6.28 -11.60 2.22
CA LEU A 96 -5.57 -10.76 1.25
C LEU A 96 -5.47 -11.45 -0.11
N SER A 97 -5.64 -10.66 -1.18
CA SER A 97 -5.44 -11.07 -2.57
C SER A 97 -3.96 -11.09 -2.98
N PHE A 98 -3.07 -10.55 -2.13
CA PHE A 98 -1.63 -10.52 -2.31
C PHE A 98 -0.89 -10.51 -0.96
N THR A 99 0.41 -10.79 -1.01
CA THR A 99 1.24 -10.82 0.19
C THR A 99 1.83 -9.45 0.49
N LEU A 100 1.72 -9.00 1.74
CA LEU A 100 2.44 -7.84 2.27
C LEU A 100 3.80 -8.31 2.84
N ASP A 101 4.75 -8.68 1.99
CA ASP A 101 6.11 -9.06 2.44
C ASP A 101 7.12 -8.10 1.80
N PRO A 102 7.91 -7.36 2.59
CA PRO A 102 8.90 -6.44 2.04
C PRO A 102 10.01 -7.12 1.24
N ASN A 103 10.16 -8.45 1.36
CA ASN A 103 11.18 -9.24 0.66
C ASN A 103 10.65 -9.96 -0.59
N ILE A 104 9.35 -9.87 -0.89
CA ILE A 104 8.79 -10.51 -2.08
C ILE A 104 9.33 -9.83 -3.36
N ASP A 105 9.42 -10.61 -4.43
CA ASP A 105 9.55 -10.06 -5.79
C ASP A 105 8.15 -9.62 -6.24
N CYS A 106 7.92 -8.30 -6.30
CA CYS A 106 6.62 -7.75 -6.63
C CYS A 106 6.11 -8.21 -8.00
N ASN A 107 6.99 -8.57 -8.95
CA ASN A 107 6.58 -9.07 -10.27
C ASN A 107 5.88 -10.44 -10.20
N THR A 108 6.04 -11.17 -9.10
CA THR A 108 5.41 -12.48 -8.89
C THR A 108 3.99 -12.40 -8.34
N ILE A 109 3.53 -11.19 -7.99
CA ILE A 109 2.18 -10.98 -7.49
C ILE A 109 1.15 -11.12 -8.63
N PRO A 110 0.09 -11.94 -8.43
CA PRO A 110 -0.97 -12.17 -9.41
C PRO A 110 -1.99 -11.04 -9.46
#